data_AF-A0A6A5HDK1-F1
#
_entry.id   AF-A0A6A5HDK1-F1
#
_cell.length_a   1.000
_cell.length_b   1.000
_cell.length_c   1.000
_cell.angle_alpha   90.00
_cell.angle_beta   90.00
_cell.angle_gamma   90.00
#
_symmetry.space_group_name_H-M   'P 1'
#
loop_
_entity.id
_entity.type
_entity.pdbx_description
1 polymer ?
#
loop_
_entity_poly.entity_id
_entity_poly.type
_entity_poly.pdbx_seq_one_letter_code
_entity_poly.pdbx_strand_id
1 'polypeptide(L)'
;MKLPLVPFKLVTEFMDSNEIIKLSMCSYRLESFLRISKYKLKKLTVHLSDQRLRYDFAQSNNFLSILFRKQKTEKQLEPVSKMQQLWERYDGEDNTFLMIEYFSSNTVFDLYKCINALFSCSLVGWNFCLDQLSTETMMHYLNLSLAEKCTWFSFMRGSLSTPLLTELMDKIPVSKRLKIDSDIPIDFKHSNALKYHVTRYNNGKWITLNDLKSIRNVGWIELKSTIFDCNDVNQFLNYWVNCEEDMQKLLDLNLNEGTLIDEDVLTDQLITVHVEGASSPNFFIKAKNHKHRKFALGHLEIENDNLVRFSSWEAVGDIHVFRILELLERKKELEEEISMIEKRGNQVDISDFSEEMRQNNYKYEELRRLKISLMNKTTSDFILKFKILAIQMSCLGIGG
;
A
#
# COMPACT_ATOMS: atom_id res chain seq x y z
N MET A 1 24.29 -35.69 -28.11
CA MET A 1 23.57 -36.38 -27.02
C MET A 1 22.12 -35.92 -26.97
N LYS A 2 21.15 -36.84 -26.85
CA LYS A 2 19.75 -36.52 -26.48
C LYS A 2 19.67 -36.66 -24.95
N LEU A 3 19.71 -35.55 -24.21
CA LEU A 3 19.36 -35.58 -22.79
C LEU A 3 17.89 -36.02 -22.69
N PRO A 4 17.55 -37.01 -21.84
CA PRO A 4 16.15 -37.36 -21.61
C PRO A 4 15.43 -36.16 -20.96
N LEU A 5 14.18 -35.91 -21.38
CA LEU A 5 13.38 -34.74 -20.98
C LEU A 5 13.22 -34.58 -19.47
N VAL A 6 13.09 -35.69 -18.74
CA VAL A 6 12.85 -35.69 -17.29
C VAL A 6 14.09 -35.24 -16.49
N PRO A 7 15.30 -35.84 -16.67
CA PRO A 7 16.53 -35.33 -16.08
C PRO A 7 16.81 -33.86 -16.40
N PHE A 8 16.60 -33.42 -17.64
CA PHE A 8 16.83 -32.03 -18.02
C PHE A 8 15.89 -31.07 -17.26
N LYS A 9 14.61 -31.44 -17.14
CA LYS A 9 13.66 -30.65 -16.35
C LYS A 9 14.07 -30.58 -14.88
N LEU A 10 14.46 -31.71 -14.28
CA LEU A 10 14.91 -31.74 -12.89
C LEU A 10 16.15 -30.87 -12.64
N VAL A 11 17.14 -30.93 -13.53
CA VAL A 11 18.35 -30.09 -13.39
C VAL A 11 18.01 -28.61 -13.54
N THR A 12 17.18 -28.26 -14.53
CA THR A 12 16.78 -26.85 -14.74
C THR A 12 15.90 -26.31 -13.61
N GLU A 13 15.21 -27.15 -12.83
CA GLU A 13 14.46 -26.72 -11.64
C GLU A 13 15.38 -26.13 -10.55
N PHE A 14 16.61 -26.60 -10.44
CA PHE A 14 17.61 -26.10 -9.48
C PHE A 14 18.46 -24.95 -10.01
N MET A 15 18.33 -24.61 -11.28
CA MET A 15 19.09 -23.51 -11.88
C MET A 15 18.56 -22.15 -11.43
N ASP A 16 19.47 -21.20 -11.29
CA ASP A 16 19.12 -19.80 -11.11
C ASP A 16 18.75 -19.11 -12.44
N SER A 17 18.25 -17.87 -12.34
CA SER A 17 17.79 -17.12 -13.50
C SER A 17 18.90 -16.80 -14.51
N ASN A 18 20.14 -16.58 -14.06
CA ASN A 18 21.28 -16.34 -14.95
C ASN A 18 21.70 -17.64 -15.66
N GLU A 19 21.72 -18.76 -14.95
CA GLU A 19 21.99 -20.08 -15.53
C GLU A 19 20.97 -20.46 -16.62
N ILE A 20 19.68 -20.23 -16.37
CA ILE A 20 18.62 -20.43 -17.36
C ILE A 20 18.85 -19.57 -18.61
N ILE A 21 19.23 -18.32 -18.42
CA ILE A 21 19.51 -17.38 -19.52
C ILE A 21 20.75 -17.81 -20.31
N LYS A 22 21.87 -18.09 -19.64
CA LYS A 22 23.09 -18.60 -20.28
C LYS A 22 22.81 -19.87 -21.07
N LEU A 23 22.06 -20.81 -20.50
CA LEU A 23 21.67 -22.05 -21.18
C LEU A 23 20.83 -21.80 -22.43
N SER A 24 19.93 -20.81 -22.39
CA SER A 24 19.15 -20.39 -23.55
C SER A 24 20.01 -19.73 -24.64
N MET A 25 21.08 -19.03 -24.26
CA MET A 25 22.03 -18.43 -25.20
C MET A 25 22.93 -19.47 -25.87
N CYS A 26 23.25 -20.59 -25.20
CA CYS A 26 24.11 -21.63 -25.76
C CYS A 26 23.50 -22.39 -26.95
N SER A 27 22.17 -22.52 -27.02
CA SER A 27 21.51 -23.26 -28.10
C SER A 27 20.03 -22.93 -28.24
N TYR A 28 19.59 -22.64 -29.46
CA TYR A 28 18.17 -22.47 -29.78
C TYR A 28 17.30 -23.70 -29.40
N ARG A 29 17.87 -24.91 -29.45
CA ARG A 29 17.17 -26.12 -29.00
C ARG A 29 16.89 -26.09 -27.50
N LEU A 30 17.87 -25.67 -26.70
CA LEU A 30 17.73 -25.54 -25.25
C LEU A 30 16.78 -24.39 -24.91
N GLU A 31 16.90 -23.25 -25.59
CA GLU A 31 15.94 -22.15 -25.50
C GLU A 31 14.50 -22.63 -25.71
N SER A 32 14.26 -23.43 -26.76
CA SER A 32 12.93 -23.98 -27.06
C SER A 32 12.39 -24.85 -25.92
N PHE A 33 13.24 -25.69 -25.31
CA PHE A 33 12.85 -26.48 -24.14
C PHE A 33 12.52 -25.60 -22.93
N LEU A 34 13.34 -24.59 -22.64
CA LEU A 34 13.13 -23.67 -21.53
C LEU A 34 11.84 -22.86 -21.69
N ARG A 35 11.53 -22.40 -22.91
CA ARG A 35 10.27 -21.72 -23.24
C ARG A 35 9.04 -22.58 -22.97
N ILE A 36 9.12 -23.90 -23.20
CA ILE A 36 8.05 -24.85 -22.88
C ILE A 36 7.96 -25.07 -21.36
N SER A 37 9.10 -25.21 -20.69
CA SER A 37 9.16 -25.46 -19.25
C SER A 37 8.67 -24.29 -18.39
N LYS A 38 8.77 -23.05 -18.89
CA LYS A 38 8.28 -21.82 -18.23
C LYS A 38 8.75 -21.69 -16.78
N TYR A 39 10.04 -21.43 -16.61
CA TYR A 39 10.69 -21.40 -15.30
C TYR A 39 10.04 -20.39 -14.34
N LYS A 40 9.78 -20.78 -13.09
CA LYS A 40 8.96 -19.96 -12.17
C LYS A 40 9.77 -18.81 -11.57
N LEU A 41 9.25 -17.59 -11.69
CA LEU A 41 9.78 -16.39 -11.03
C LEU A 41 8.73 -15.76 -10.14
N LYS A 42 9.17 -15.22 -8.99
CA LYS A 42 8.30 -14.39 -8.13
C LYS A 42 8.03 -13.04 -8.79
N LYS A 43 9.06 -12.42 -9.37
CA LYS A 43 8.99 -11.09 -9.98
C LYS A 43 10.00 -10.95 -11.13
N LEU A 44 9.57 -10.27 -12.19
CA LEU A 44 10.41 -9.75 -13.27
C LEU A 44 10.25 -8.23 -13.32
N THR A 45 11.36 -7.49 -13.30
CA THR A 45 11.32 -6.02 -13.45
C THR A 45 12.21 -5.58 -14.59
N VAL A 46 11.65 -4.82 -15.53
CA VAL A 46 12.40 -4.21 -16.63
C VAL A 46 12.72 -2.78 -16.24
N HIS A 47 13.99 -2.43 -16.20
CA HIS A 47 14.49 -1.08 -15.96
C HIS A 47 14.96 -0.51 -17.28
N LEU A 48 14.35 0.60 -17.69
CA LEU A 48 14.64 1.27 -18.94
C LEU A 48 15.21 2.67 -18.67
N SER A 49 16.31 2.94 -19.37
CA SER A 49 16.95 4.26 -19.51
C SER A 49 17.51 4.38 -20.93
N ASP A 50 17.89 5.57 -21.38
CA ASP A 50 18.49 5.72 -22.72
C ASP A 50 19.79 4.90 -22.86
N GLN A 51 20.59 4.77 -21.79
CA GLN A 51 21.91 4.15 -21.89
C GLN A 51 21.94 2.67 -21.49
N ARG A 52 20.91 2.20 -20.78
CA ARG A 52 20.89 0.88 -20.16
C ARG A 52 19.50 0.26 -20.18
N LEU A 53 19.47 -1.03 -20.43
CA LEU A 53 18.31 -1.89 -20.27
C LEU A 53 18.68 -2.98 -19.27
N ARG A 54 17.92 -3.12 -18.20
CA ARG A 54 18.21 -4.09 -17.13
C ARG A 54 16.97 -4.92 -16.82
N TYR A 55 17.16 -6.21 -16.62
CA TYR A 55 16.12 -7.14 -16.20
C TYR A 55 16.48 -7.70 -14.84
N ASP A 56 15.60 -7.51 -13.86
CA ASP A 56 15.76 -8.04 -12.51
C ASP A 56 14.85 -9.24 -12.31
N PHE A 57 15.44 -10.35 -11.87
CA PHE A 57 14.79 -11.62 -11.63
C PHE A 57 14.80 -11.90 -10.14
N ALA A 58 13.61 -11.97 -9.54
CA ALA A 58 13.44 -12.38 -8.14
C ALA A 58 13.04 -13.86 -8.10
N GLN A 59 13.92 -14.69 -7.56
CA GLN A 59 13.75 -16.13 -7.42
C GLN A 59 13.99 -16.52 -5.97
N SER A 60 12.94 -16.99 -5.28
CA SER A 60 13.00 -17.30 -3.85
C SER A 60 13.54 -16.13 -3.02
N ASN A 61 14.83 -16.15 -2.64
CA ASN A 61 15.52 -15.13 -1.85
C ASN A 61 16.70 -14.48 -2.61
N ASN A 62 16.97 -14.91 -3.84
CA ASN A 62 18.06 -14.40 -4.66
C ASN A 62 17.53 -13.39 -5.67
N PHE A 63 18.32 -12.35 -5.92
CA PHE A 63 18.09 -11.34 -6.94
C PHE A 63 19.25 -11.38 -7.92
N LEU A 64 18.96 -11.82 -9.14
CA LEU A 64 19.91 -11.82 -10.24
C LEU A 64 19.42 -10.86 -11.31
N SER A 65 20.35 -10.28 -12.06
CA SER A 65 20.02 -9.29 -13.07
C SER A 65 20.77 -9.55 -14.37
N ILE A 66 20.16 -9.21 -15.49
CA ILE A 66 20.87 -9.06 -16.76
C ILE A 66 20.96 -7.57 -17.06
N LEU A 67 22.15 -7.10 -17.43
CA LEU A 67 22.39 -5.72 -17.80
C LEU A 67 22.86 -5.65 -19.26
N PHE A 68 22.10 -4.89 -20.05
CA PHE A 68 22.45 -4.50 -21.41
C PHE A 68 22.91 -3.04 -21.42
N ARG A 69 24.04 -2.77 -22.06
CA ARG A 69 24.54 -1.40 -22.30
C ARG A 69 24.20 -0.97 -23.73
N LYS A 70 23.83 0.29 -23.93
CA LYS A 70 23.57 0.81 -25.29
C LYS A 70 24.87 0.90 -26.08
N GLN A 71 24.80 0.65 -27.39
CA GLN A 71 25.94 0.83 -28.28
C GLN A 71 26.25 2.31 -28.50
N LYS A 72 27.55 2.68 -28.49
CA LYS A 72 28.00 4.06 -28.75
C LYS A 72 27.81 4.49 -30.21
N THR A 73 27.76 3.52 -31.13
CA THR A 73 27.54 3.74 -32.57
C THR A 73 26.25 3.06 -32.98
N GLU A 74 25.31 3.79 -33.61
CA GLU A 74 24.06 3.25 -34.17
C GLU A 74 24.32 2.36 -35.40
N LYS A 75 25.04 1.24 -35.22
CA LYS A 75 24.94 0.16 -36.19
C LYS A 75 23.55 -0.43 -36.02
N GLN A 76 22.80 -0.56 -37.12
CA GLN A 76 21.52 -1.26 -37.08
C GLN A 76 21.79 -2.69 -36.59
N LEU A 77 21.35 -2.99 -35.36
CA LEU A 77 21.37 -4.33 -34.83
C LEU A 77 20.15 -5.06 -35.36
N GLU A 78 20.38 -6.28 -35.87
CA GLU A 78 19.31 -7.18 -36.26
C GLU A 78 18.33 -7.41 -35.09
N PRO A 79 17.02 -7.53 -35.36
CA PRO A 79 16.02 -7.91 -34.36
C PRO A 79 16.42 -9.18 -33.59
N VAL A 80 16.14 -9.18 -32.28
CA VAL A 80 16.47 -10.32 -31.41
C VAL A 80 15.26 -11.25 -31.32
N SER A 81 15.26 -12.29 -32.14
CA SER A 81 14.20 -13.33 -32.13
C SER A 81 14.56 -14.54 -31.27
N LYS A 82 15.85 -14.72 -30.97
CA LYS A 82 16.41 -15.89 -30.26
C LYS A 82 17.46 -15.45 -29.26
N MET A 83 17.47 -16.08 -28.09
CA MET A 83 18.48 -15.83 -27.05
C MET A 83 19.89 -16.16 -27.53
N GLN A 84 20.03 -17.14 -28.42
CA GLN A 84 21.33 -17.51 -29.01
C GLN A 84 22.03 -16.35 -29.74
N GLN A 85 21.29 -15.37 -30.28
CA GLN A 85 21.88 -14.18 -30.94
C GLN A 85 22.64 -13.27 -29.96
N LEU A 86 22.46 -13.47 -28.65
CA LEU A 86 23.12 -12.70 -27.61
C LEU A 86 24.46 -13.32 -27.17
N TRP A 87 24.76 -14.55 -27.59
CA TRP A 87 25.98 -15.27 -27.16
C TRP A 87 27.26 -14.51 -27.51
N GLU A 88 27.35 -13.98 -28.74
CA GLU A 88 28.50 -13.20 -29.20
C GLU A 88 28.65 -11.85 -28.50
N ARG A 89 27.63 -11.44 -27.73
CA ARG A 89 27.59 -10.18 -26.98
C ARG A 89 27.83 -10.38 -25.48
N TYR A 90 28.08 -11.61 -25.04
CA TYR A 90 28.37 -11.87 -23.63
C TYR A 90 29.70 -11.21 -23.22
N ASP A 91 29.64 -10.31 -22.25
CA ASP A 91 30.79 -9.53 -21.76
C ASP A 91 31.41 -10.17 -20.50
N GLY A 92 30.57 -10.78 -19.66
CA GLY A 92 31.00 -11.39 -18.42
C GLY A 92 29.86 -11.52 -17.41
N GLU A 93 30.20 -11.98 -16.22
CA GLU A 93 29.27 -12.14 -15.11
C GLU A 93 29.99 -11.82 -13.79
N ASP A 94 29.29 -11.11 -12.91
CA ASP A 94 29.65 -11.02 -11.49
C ASP A 94 28.58 -11.72 -10.64
N ASN A 95 28.72 -11.70 -9.30
CA ASN A 95 27.80 -12.38 -8.39
C ASN A 95 26.33 -11.95 -8.51
N THR A 96 26.03 -10.86 -9.22
CA THR A 96 24.70 -10.24 -9.30
C THR A 96 24.24 -9.95 -10.72
N PHE A 97 25.17 -9.71 -11.65
CA PHE A 97 24.87 -9.23 -12.99
C PHE A 97 25.47 -10.14 -14.07
N LEU A 98 24.61 -10.58 -14.99
CA LEU A 98 25.00 -11.07 -16.30
C LEU A 98 25.12 -9.88 -17.26
N MET A 99 26.33 -9.61 -17.76
CA MET A 99 26.61 -8.48 -18.62
C MET A 99 26.53 -8.89 -20.10
N ILE A 100 25.69 -8.19 -20.86
CA ILE A 100 25.57 -8.38 -22.31
C ILE A 100 25.82 -7.02 -23.00
N GLU A 101 26.81 -6.97 -23.88
CA GLU A 101 27.13 -5.76 -24.62
C GLU A 101 26.03 -5.42 -25.65
N TYR A 102 25.77 -4.13 -25.81
CA TYR A 102 25.03 -3.54 -26.94
C TYR A 102 23.58 -4.02 -27.13
N PHE A 103 22.63 -3.14 -26.80
CA PHE A 103 21.28 -3.17 -27.35
C PHE A 103 21.02 -1.92 -28.20
N SER A 104 20.05 -2.01 -29.11
CA SER A 104 19.46 -0.86 -29.80
C SER A 104 18.04 -0.63 -29.30
N SER A 105 17.55 0.61 -29.35
CA SER A 105 16.19 0.93 -28.92
C SER A 105 15.15 0.03 -29.62
N ASN A 106 15.32 -0.25 -30.90
CA ASN A 106 14.40 -1.09 -31.66
C ASN A 106 14.33 -2.55 -31.17
N THR A 107 15.35 -3.02 -30.42
CA THR A 107 15.42 -4.41 -29.92
C THR A 107 14.92 -4.58 -28.48
N VAL A 108 14.62 -3.51 -27.75
CA VAL A 108 14.24 -3.56 -26.32
C VAL A 108 13.05 -4.50 -26.09
N PHE A 109 12.03 -4.39 -26.93
CA PHE A 109 10.80 -5.17 -26.76
C PHE A 109 10.94 -6.61 -27.26
N ASP A 110 11.76 -6.82 -28.28
CA ASP A 110 12.12 -8.16 -28.77
C ASP A 110 12.91 -8.95 -27.71
N LEU A 111 13.86 -8.28 -27.05
CA LEU A 111 14.57 -8.81 -25.88
C LEU A 111 13.60 -9.17 -24.75
N TYR A 112 12.67 -8.26 -24.44
CA TYR A 112 11.64 -8.53 -23.43
C TYR A 112 10.82 -9.78 -23.79
N LYS A 113 10.38 -9.93 -25.06
CA LYS A 113 9.64 -11.12 -25.50
C LYS A 113 10.45 -12.40 -25.38
N CYS A 114 11.73 -12.38 -25.78
CA CYS A 114 12.59 -13.55 -25.68
C CYS A 114 12.81 -13.97 -24.22
N ILE A 115 13.13 -13.02 -23.34
CA ILE A 115 13.35 -13.26 -21.91
C ILE A 115 12.05 -13.72 -21.24
N ASN A 116 10.95 -12.98 -21.42
CA ASN A 116 9.66 -13.31 -20.82
C ASN A 116 9.11 -14.66 -21.31
N ALA A 117 9.50 -15.10 -22.51
CA ALA A 117 9.12 -16.42 -23.01
C ALA A 117 9.74 -17.57 -22.22
N LEU A 118 10.87 -17.38 -21.53
CA LEU A 118 11.54 -18.42 -20.73
C LEU A 118 10.86 -18.65 -19.37
N PHE A 119 10.14 -17.66 -18.86
CA PHE A 119 9.66 -17.66 -17.48
C PHE A 119 8.13 -17.68 -17.36
N SER A 120 7.65 -18.28 -16.27
CA SER A 120 6.31 -18.07 -15.74
C SER A 120 6.40 -17.08 -14.59
N CYS A 121 5.87 -15.88 -14.78
CA CYS A 121 5.87 -14.84 -13.76
C CYS A 121 4.47 -14.25 -13.55
N SER A 122 4.10 -14.06 -12.29
CA SER A 122 2.85 -13.41 -11.88
C SER A 122 3.01 -11.90 -11.70
N LEU A 123 4.22 -11.40 -11.42
CA LEU A 123 4.50 -9.99 -11.18
C LEU A 123 5.55 -9.46 -12.17
N VAL A 124 5.09 -8.73 -13.18
CA VAL A 124 5.94 -8.14 -14.21
C VAL A 124 5.83 -6.62 -14.17
N GLY A 125 6.96 -5.93 -14.01
CA GLY A 125 7.00 -4.47 -13.89
C GLY A 125 7.88 -3.77 -14.89
N TRP A 126 7.56 -2.50 -15.13
CA TRP A 126 8.38 -1.60 -15.93
C TRP A 126 8.74 -0.35 -15.12
N ASN A 127 10.04 -0.07 -15.07
CA ASN A 127 10.62 1.09 -14.42
C ASN A 127 11.24 2.00 -15.48
N PHE A 128 10.75 3.23 -15.56
CA PHE A 128 11.22 4.25 -16.48
C PHE A 128 12.06 5.28 -15.73
N CYS A 129 13.32 5.48 -16.14
CA CYS A 129 14.17 6.56 -15.61
C CYS A 129 13.98 7.83 -16.45
N LEU A 130 13.20 8.79 -15.97
CA LEU A 130 12.75 9.93 -16.78
C LEU A 130 13.84 10.96 -17.05
N ASP A 131 14.82 11.09 -16.16
CA ASP A 131 16.01 11.94 -16.34
C ASP A 131 16.91 11.46 -17.51
N GLN A 132 16.67 10.25 -18.00
CA GLN A 132 17.45 9.60 -19.04
C GLN A 132 16.58 9.12 -20.20
N LEU A 133 15.31 9.51 -20.31
CA LEU A 133 14.44 9.09 -21.41
C LEU A 133 13.73 10.30 -21.98
N SER A 134 13.69 10.41 -23.32
CA SER A 134 12.77 11.35 -23.95
C SER A 134 11.32 10.92 -23.69
N THR A 135 10.42 11.89 -23.59
CA THR A 135 8.99 11.62 -23.40
C THR A 135 8.44 10.69 -24.48
N GLU A 136 8.81 10.91 -25.74
CA GLU A 136 8.39 10.07 -26.87
C GLU A 136 8.83 8.62 -26.71
N THR A 137 10.10 8.40 -26.32
CA THR A 137 10.65 7.05 -26.13
C THR A 137 9.98 6.35 -24.95
N MET A 138 9.80 7.05 -23.83
CA MET A 138 9.10 6.51 -22.67
C MET A 138 7.66 6.09 -23.04
N MET A 139 6.91 6.98 -23.71
CA MET A 139 5.53 6.72 -24.11
C MET A 139 5.44 5.57 -25.12
N HIS A 140 6.39 5.44 -26.03
CA HIS A 140 6.46 4.31 -26.96
C HIS A 140 6.52 2.98 -26.21
N TYR A 141 7.45 2.81 -25.25
CA TYR A 141 7.57 1.57 -24.49
C TYR A 141 6.46 1.38 -23.45
N LEU A 142 5.89 2.45 -22.90
CA LEU A 142 4.69 2.36 -22.09
C LEU A 142 3.55 1.73 -22.89
N ASN A 143 3.29 2.19 -24.11
CA ASN A 143 2.23 1.62 -24.96
C ASN A 143 2.49 0.13 -25.27
N LEU A 144 3.73 -0.23 -25.59
CA LEU A 144 4.11 -1.63 -25.84
C LEU A 144 3.92 -2.50 -24.59
N SER A 145 4.35 -2.02 -23.42
CA SER A 145 4.23 -2.76 -22.15
C SER A 145 2.79 -2.87 -21.65
N LEU A 146 1.92 -1.89 -21.94
CA LEU A 146 0.49 -1.94 -21.66
C LEU A 146 -0.25 -3.00 -22.49
N ALA A 147 0.23 -3.27 -23.71
CA ALA A 147 -0.31 -4.32 -24.56
C ALA A 147 0.07 -5.75 -24.10
N GLU A 148 1.00 -5.87 -23.15
CA GLU A 148 1.51 -7.14 -22.63
C GLU A 148 1.01 -7.43 -21.21
N LYS A 149 1.38 -8.60 -20.69
CA LYS A 149 1.13 -8.98 -19.30
C LYS A 149 2.04 -8.19 -18.35
N CYS A 150 1.67 -6.94 -18.07
CA CYS A 150 2.30 -6.09 -17.05
C CYS A 150 1.39 -5.93 -15.81
N THR A 151 1.96 -5.91 -14.61
CA THR A 151 1.22 -5.72 -13.35
C THR A 151 1.50 -4.38 -12.67
N TRP A 152 2.62 -3.73 -12.97
CA TRP A 152 2.96 -2.45 -12.35
C TRP A 152 3.90 -1.56 -13.16
N PHE A 153 3.79 -0.26 -12.93
CA PHE A 153 4.62 0.77 -13.53
C PHE A 153 5.29 1.64 -12.48
N SER A 154 6.55 1.99 -12.73
CA SER A 154 7.34 2.91 -11.93
C SER A 154 7.92 4.01 -12.78
N PHE A 155 7.76 5.25 -12.34
CA PHE A 155 8.38 6.42 -12.95
C PHE A 155 9.38 6.99 -11.95
N MET A 156 10.66 6.86 -12.26
CA MET A 156 11.76 7.16 -11.36
C MET A 156 12.59 8.32 -11.90
N ARG A 157 13.07 9.18 -10.98
CA ARG A 157 13.97 10.31 -11.25
C ARG A 157 13.34 11.37 -12.17
N GLY A 158 13.94 12.56 -12.17
CA GLY A 158 13.43 13.68 -12.97
C GLY A 158 12.06 14.17 -12.51
N SER A 159 11.41 14.94 -13.37
CA SER A 159 10.14 15.62 -13.10
C SER A 159 9.09 15.28 -14.14
N LEU A 160 7.85 15.07 -13.71
CA LEU A 160 6.71 14.90 -14.59
C LEU A 160 5.99 16.24 -14.78
N SER A 161 5.77 16.66 -16.03
CA SER A 161 4.90 17.79 -16.31
C SER A 161 3.43 17.38 -16.11
N THR A 162 2.55 18.35 -15.80
CA THR A 162 1.11 18.10 -15.67
C THR A 162 0.52 17.37 -16.88
N PRO A 163 0.76 17.79 -18.14
CA PRO A 163 0.22 17.09 -19.30
C PRO A 163 0.68 15.64 -19.40
N LEU A 164 1.97 15.37 -19.14
CA LEU A 164 2.50 14.02 -19.19
C LEU A 164 1.91 13.15 -18.08
N LEU A 165 1.82 13.67 -16.86
CA LEU A 165 1.26 12.93 -15.72
C LEU A 165 -0.22 12.61 -15.93
N THR A 166 -1.00 13.55 -16.46
CA THR A 166 -2.39 13.30 -16.88
C THR A 166 -2.45 12.18 -17.91
N GLU A 167 -1.65 12.26 -18.97
CA GLU A 167 -1.63 11.22 -20.01
C GLU A 167 -1.25 9.83 -19.45
N LEU A 168 -0.28 9.76 -18.54
CA LEU A 168 0.09 8.53 -17.85
C LEU A 168 -1.07 7.95 -17.04
N MET A 169 -1.75 8.78 -16.25
CA MET A 169 -2.85 8.33 -15.38
C MET A 169 -4.15 8.00 -16.16
N ASP A 170 -4.35 8.58 -17.34
CA ASP A 170 -5.44 8.23 -18.25
C ASP A 170 -5.19 6.90 -18.97
N LYS A 171 -3.93 6.62 -19.34
CA LYS A 171 -3.57 5.38 -20.06
C LYS A 171 -3.42 4.17 -19.16
N ILE A 172 -2.84 4.32 -17.96
CA ILE A 172 -2.55 3.19 -17.08
C ILE A 172 -3.84 2.75 -16.36
N PRO A 173 -4.30 1.50 -16.53
CA PRO A 173 -5.49 1.03 -15.84
C PRO A 173 -5.34 1.03 -14.32
N VAL A 174 -6.37 1.46 -13.60
CA VAL A 174 -6.39 1.48 -12.12
C VAL A 174 -6.26 0.09 -11.47
N SER A 175 -6.46 -0.99 -12.23
CA SER A 175 -6.19 -2.35 -11.77
C SER A 175 -4.69 -2.67 -11.64
N LYS A 176 -3.80 -1.85 -12.22
CA LYS A 176 -2.34 -1.96 -12.10
C LYS A 176 -1.84 -1.30 -10.82
N ARG A 177 -0.59 -1.56 -10.46
CA ARG A 177 0.11 -0.81 -9.41
C ARG A 177 0.88 0.35 -10.03
N LEU A 178 0.83 1.51 -9.40
CA LEU A 178 1.51 2.72 -9.84
C LEU A 178 2.49 3.19 -8.77
N LYS A 179 3.72 3.45 -9.19
CA LYS A 179 4.76 4.07 -8.37
C LYS A 179 5.32 5.29 -9.09
N ILE A 180 5.36 6.44 -8.41
CA ILE A 180 6.02 7.63 -8.93
C ILE A 180 7.02 8.10 -7.87
N ASP A 181 8.30 7.88 -8.16
CA ASP A 181 9.42 8.42 -7.39
C ASP A 181 9.92 9.76 -7.95
N SER A 182 9.35 10.18 -9.08
CA SER A 182 9.69 11.43 -9.78
C SER A 182 8.93 12.63 -9.18
N ASP A 183 9.41 13.84 -9.44
CA ASP A 183 8.73 15.05 -8.96
C ASP A 183 7.37 15.24 -9.66
N ILE A 184 6.36 15.61 -8.87
CA ILE A 184 4.98 15.87 -9.30
C ILE A 184 4.67 17.36 -9.02
N PRO A 185 4.01 18.09 -9.94
CA PRO A 185 3.60 19.47 -9.71
C PRO A 185 2.66 19.59 -8.51
N ILE A 186 2.87 20.60 -7.65
CA ILE A 186 2.16 20.73 -6.37
C ILE A 186 0.65 21.02 -6.52
N ASP A 187 0.27 21.61 -7.64
CA ASP A 187 -1.11 21.96 -8.01
C ASP A 187 -1.78 20.88 -8.88
N PHE A 188 -1.11 19.75 -9.11
CA PHE A 188 -1.62 18.66 -9.92
C PHE A 188 -2.87 18.03 -9.29
N LYS A 189 -3.85 17.68 -10.13
CA LYS A 189 -5.06 16.96 -9.72
C LYS A 189 -5.44 15.94 -10.77
N HIS A 190 -5.85 14.76 -10.32
CA HIS A 190 -6.34 13.72 -11.21
C HIS A 190 -7.34 12.79 -10.52
N SER A 191 -8.41 12.45 -11.23
CA SER A 191 -9.49 11.62 -10.68
C SER A 191 -9.07 10.17 -10.38
N ASN A 192 -7.97 9.71 -10.97
CA ASN A 192 -7.39 8.37 -10.74
C ASN A 192 -6.23 8.36 -9.73
N ALA A 193 -5.81 9.51 -9.21
CA ALA A 193 -4.59 9.66 -8.40
C ALA A 193 -4.45 8.62 -7.28
N LEU A 194 -5.54 8.29 -6.60
CA LEU A 194 -5.55 7.32 -5.49
C LEU A 194 -6.46 6.11 -5.77
N LYS A 195 -6.80 5.84 -7.02
CA LYS A 195 -7.69 4.71 -7.41
C LYS A 195 -6.94 3.44 -7.80
N TYR A 196 -5.63 3.51 -7.98
CA TYR A 196 -4.84 2.32 -8.31
C TYR A 196 -4.85 1.32 -7.17
N HIS A 197 -4.91 0.02 -7.49
CA HIS A 197 -4.93 -1.04 -6.48
C HIS A 197 -3.77 -0.91 -5.47
N VAL A 198 -2.59 -0.53 -5.95
CA VAL A 198 -1.47 -0.08 -5.12
C VAL A 198 -0.91 1.21 -5.70
N THR A 199 -0.79 2.24 -4.88
CA THR A 199 -0.25 3.56 -5.25
C THR A 199 0.92 3.91 -4.35
N ARG A 200 2.02 4.40 -4.92
CA ARG A 200 3.16 4.89 -4.14
C ARG A 200 3.68 6.20 -4.72
N TYR A 201 3.68 7.24 -3.91
CA TYR A 201 4.22 8.54 -4.26
C TYR A 201 5.38 8.89 -3.34
N ASN A 202 6.54 9.15 -3.92
CA ASN A 202 7.67 9.68 -3.16
C ASN A 202 7.38 11.11 -2.69
N ASN A 203 6.72 11.91 -3.53
CA ASN A 203 6.21 13.23 -3.17
C ASN A 203 4.67 13.24 -3.29
N GLY A 204 4.00 13.25 -2.15
CA GLY A 204 2.54 13.35 -1.99
C GLY A 204 2.07 14.71 -1.51
N LYS A 205 2.89 15.78 -1.57
CA LYS A 205 2.52 17.13 -1.09
C LYS A 205 1.37 17.78 -1.89
N TRP A 206 1.08 17.28 -3.08
CA TRP A 206 -0.03 17.70 -3.93
C TRP A 206 -1.35 16.98 -3.59
N ILE A 207 -1.31 15.91 -2.79
CA ILE A 207 -2.49 15.18 -2.35
C ILE A 207 -3.18 15.97 -1.25
N THR A 208 -4.49 16.19 -1.40
CA THR A 208 -5.31 16.87 -0.40
C THR A 208 -6.02 15.88 0.52
N LEU A 209 -6.51 16.37 1.66
CA LEU A 209 -7.34 15.56 2.57
C LEU A 209 -8.62 15.07 1.87
N ASN A 210 -9.17 15.85 0.94
CA ASN A 210 -10.35 15.45 0.16
C ASN A 210 -10.02 14.29 -0.79
N ASP A 211 -8.81 14.26 -1.36
CA ASP A 211 -8.36 13.13 -2.17
C ASP A 211 -8.29 11.86 -1.31
N LEU A 212 -7.74 11.94 -0.09
CA LEU A 212 -7.74 10.81 0.86
C LEU A 212 -9.17 10.35 1.21
N LYS A 213 -10.08 11.29 1.48
CA LYS A 213 -11.50 10.96 1.76
C LYS A 213 -12.22 10.33 0.57
N SER A 214 -11.72 10.52 -0.65
CA SER A 214 -12.28 9.94 -1.88
C SER A 214 -11.87 8.49 -2.15
N ILE A 215 -10.91 7.94 -1.39
CA ILE A 215 -10.40 6.58 -1.59
C ILE A 215 -11.52 5.55 -1.40
N ARG A 216 -11.67 4.62 -2.34
CA ARG A 216 -12.64 3.50 -2.28
C ARG A 216 -12.04 2.21 -2.82
N ASN A 217 -12.16 1.14 -2.06
CA ASN A 217 -11.80 -0.24 -2.41
C ASN A 217 -10.34 -0.41 -2.87
N VAL A 218 -9.39 0.30 -2.26
CA VAL A 218 -7.96 0.25 -2.62
C VAL A 218 -7.17 -0.73 -1.75
N GLY A 219 -6.12 -1.33 -2.30
CA GLY A 219 -5.22 -2.20 -1.56
C GLY A 219 -4.30 -1.40 -0.65
N TRP A 220 -3.37 -0.65 -1.24
CA TRP A 220 -2.32 0.05 -0.49
C TRP A 220 -1.96 1.39 -1.10
N ILE A 221 -1.88 2.43 -0.27
CA ILE A 221 -1.38 3.75 -0.62
C ILE A 221 -0.18 4.08 0.27
N GLU A 222 0.92 4.51 -0.34
CA GLU A 222 2.12 5.01 0.35
C GLU A 222 2.42 6.44 -0.11
N LEU A 223 2.43 7.39 0.84
CA LEU A 223 2.80 8.78 0.62
C LEU A 223 4.02 9.13 1.48
N LYS A 224 5.21 9.17 0.88
CA LYS A 224 6.47 9.35 1.62
C LYS A 224 6.77 10.77 2.08
N SER A 225 6.09 11.75 1.51
CA SER A 225 6.20 13.16 1.91
C SER A 225 4.86 13.81 1.67
N THR A 226 4.30 14.45 2.69
CA THR A 226 2.98 15.08 2.59
C THR A 226 2.98 16.47 3.21
N ILE A 227 1.83 17.14 3.13
CA ILE A 227 1.55 18.40 3.84
C ILE A 227 0.73 18.17 5.12
N PHE A 228 0.41 16.92 5.44
CA PHE A 228 -0.53 16.59 6.49
C PHE A 228 0.10 16.67 7.88
N ASP A 229 -0.69 17.14 8.84
CA ASP A 229 -0.39 17.09 10.26
C ASP A 229 -1.29 16.09 11.00
N CYS A 230 -1.18 16.03 12.33
CA CYS A 230 -2.00 15.15 13.16
C CYS A 230 -3.50 15.47 13.05
N ASN A 231 -3.88 16.73 12.85
CA ASN A 231 -5.29 17.14 12.72
C ASN A 231 -5.88 16.66 11.39
N ASP A 232 -5.12 16.73 10.30
CA ASP A 232 -5.55 16.17 9.01
C ASP A 232 -5.76 14.65 9.08
N VAL A 233 -4.84 13.93 9.75
CA VAL A 233 -4.98 12.50 9.98
C VAL A 233 -6.20 12.20 10.85
N ASN A 234 -6.42 12.93 11.94
CA ASN A 234 -7.61 12.77 12.77
C ASN A 234 -8.91 12.98 11.96
N GLN A 235 -8.97 14.02 11.12
CA GLN A 235 -10.11 14.25 10.25
C GLN A 235 -10.33 13.12 9.24
N PHE A 236 -9.25 12.53 8.71
CA PHE A 236 -9.34 11.36 7.86
C PHE A 236 -9.87 10.13 8.62
N LEU A 237 -9.37 9.86 9.82
CA LEU A 237 -9.81 8.74 10.65
C LEU A 237 -11.28 8.87 11.05
N ASN A 238 -11.72 10.06 11.47
CA ASN A 238 -13.12 10.36 11.73
C ASN A 238 -13.99 10.14 10.49
N TYR A 239 -13.52 10.53 9.31
CA TYR A 239 -14.22 10.22 8.07
C TYR A 239 -14.31 8.70 7.82
N TRP A 240 -13.19 7.98 7.97
CA TRP A 240 -13.13 6.53 7.78
C TRP A 240 -14.08 5.77 8.71
N VAL A 241 -14.22 6.20 9.96
CA VAL A 241 -15.14 5.59 10.94
C VAL A 241 -16.60 5.68 10.50
N ASN A 242 -16.98 6.81 9.91
CA ASN A 242 -18.35 7.08 9.49
C ASN A 242 -18.63 6.68 8.03
N CYS A 243 -17.60 6.33 7.25
CA CYS A 243 -17.76 5.90 5.86
C CYS A 243 -18.51 4.56 5.78
N GLU A 244 -19.46 4.47 4.85
CA GLU A 244 -20.28 3.27 4.60
C GLU A 244 -19.58 2.22 3.74
N GLU A 245 -18.52 2.61 3.04
CA GLU A 245 -17.78 1.77 2.09
C GLU A 245 -16.38 1.45 2.62
N ASP A 246 -15.80 0.35 2.11
CA ASP A 246 -14.39 0.07 2.33
C ASP A 246 -13.52 1.09 1.57
N MET A 247 -12.64 1.77 2.29
CA MET A 247 -11.74 2.77 1.70
C MET A 247 -10.45 2.13 1.20
N GLN A 248 -9.56 1.71 2.10
CA GLN A 248 -8.28 1.06 1.78
C GLN A 248 -7.95 -0.06 2.77
N LYS A 249 -7.06 -0.99 2.39
CA LYS A 249 -6.51 -1.95 3.36
C LYS A 249 -5.29 -1.40 4.11
N LEU A 250 -4.48 -0.57 3.47
CA LEU A 250 -3.27 0.01 4.04
C LEU A 250 -3.04 1.43 3.51
N LEU A 251 -2.79 2.36 4.43
CA LEU A 251 -2.33 3.72 4.17
C LEU A 251 -1.05 3.93 4.97
N ASP A 252 0.07 4.15 4.29
CA ASP A 252 1.32 4.60 4.88
C ASP A 252 1.51 6.07 4.52
N LEU A 253 1.68 6.92 5.52
CA LEU A 253 1.74 8.37 5.35
C LEU A 253 2.81 8.97 6.26
N ASN A 254 3.83 9.58 5.66
CA ASN A 254 4.73 10.44 6.41
C ASN A 254 4.10 11.82 6.56
N LEU A 255 3.98 12.27 7.81
CA LEU A 255 3.51 13.63 8.11
C LEU A 255 4.46 14.68 7.52
N ASN A 256 3.99 15.92 7.48
CA ASN A 256 4.80 17.04 7.05
C ASN A 256 6.09 17.13 7.88
N GLU A 257 7.19 17.52 7.22
CA GLU A 257 8.50 17.62 7.84
C GLU A 257 8.47 18.57 9.04
N GLY A 258 9.02 18.13 10.18
CA GLY A 258 9.00 18.88 11.43
C GLY A 258 7.71 18.76 12.26
N THR A 259 6.71 18.02 11.80
CA THR A 259 5.51 17.73 12.62
C THR A 259 5.90 16.90 13.84
N LEU A 260 5.49 17.34 15.03
CA LEU A 260 5.57 16.55 16.25
C LEU A 260 4.28 15.78 16.41
N ILE A 261 4.39 14.47 16.63
CA ILE A 261 3.22 13.62 16.77
C ILE A 261 2.57 13.84 18.14
N ASP A 262 1.30 14.19 18.10
CA ASP A 262 0.43 14.28 19.26
C ASP A 262 -0.66 13.19 19.16
N GLU A 263 -0.54 12.16 19.99
CA GLU A 263 -1.48 11.04 20.07
C GLU A 263 -2.88 11.47 20.50
N ASP A 264 -2.97 12.46 21.39
CA ASP A 264 -4.24 12.94 21.90
C ASP A 264 -4.99 13.70 20.78
N VAL A 265 -4.27 14.46 19.94
CA VAL A 265 -4.84 15.10 18.73
C VAL A 265 -5.24 14.05 17.68
N LEU A 266 -4.39 13.04 17.42
CA LEU A 266 -4.68 12.00 16.43
C LEU A 266 -5.96 11.22 16.77
N THR A 267 -6.21 11.00 18.06
CA THR A 267 -7.33 10.19 18.54
C THR A 267 -8.52 11.00 19.04
N ASP A 268 -8.50 12.33 18.90
CA ASP A 268 -9.59 13.20 19.34
C ASP A 268 -10.94 12.77 18.75
N GLN A 269 -11.95 12.75 19.61
CA GLN A 269 -13.34 12.34 19.33
C GLN A 269 -13.53 10.88 18.86
N LEU A 270 -12.45 10.09 18.74
CA LEU A 270 -12.51 8.68 18.37
C LEU A 270 -12.63 7.79 19.61
N ILE A 271 -13.31 6.65 19.44
CA ILE A 271 -13.27 5.57 20.43
C ILE A 271 -12.13 4.66 20.03
N THR A 272 -11.09 4.62 20.87
CA THR A 272 -9.89 3.84 20.59
C THR A 272 -9.59 2.84 21.69
N VAL A 273 -8.85 1.80 21.31
CA VAL A 273 -8.26 0.81 22.21
C VAL A 273 -6.74 0.91 22.04
N HIS A 274 -6.03 1.27 23.10
CA HIS A 274 -4.58 1.47 23.09
C HIS A 274 -3.84 0.25 23.63
N VAL A 275 -2.82 -0.22 22.90
CA VAL A 275 -1.97 -1.35 23.31
C VAL A 275 -0.79 -0.86 24.14
N GLU A 276 -0.74 -1.20 25.43
CA GLU A 276 0.44 -0.89 26.24
C GLU A 276 1.58 -1.88 25.99
N GLY A 277 2.82 -1.42 26.10
CA GLY A 277 4.02 -2.26 26.00
C GLY A 277 4.53 -2.51 24.58
N ALA A 278 3.85 -1.98 23.56
CA ALA A 278 4.39 -1.92 22.22
C ALA A 278 5.56 -0.90 22.15
N SER A 279 6.50 -1.15 21.24
CA SER A 279 7.64 -0.24 20.99
C SER A 279 7.23 1.09 20.37
N SER A 280 5.99 1.16 19.86
CA SER A 280 5.37 2.33 19.22
C SER A 280 3.93 2.50 19.73
N PRO A 281 3.36 3.70 19.67
CA PRO A 281 1.93 3.91 19.90
C PRO A 281 1.10 3.13 18.87
N ASN A 282 0.14 2.33 19.38
CA ASN A 282 -0.73 1.48 18.57
C ASN A 282 -2.18 1.60 19.06
N PHE A 283 -3.08 1.96 18.15
CA PHE A 283 -4.49 2.17 18.43
C PHE A 283 -5.39 1.34 17.52
N PHE A 284 -6.40 0.72 18.10
CA PHE A 284 -7.49 0.11 17.35
C PHE A 284 -8.72 1.00 17.34
N ILE A 285 -9.39 1.07 16.18
CA ILE A 285 -10.55 1.92 15.93
C ILE A 285 -11.62 1.08 15.23
N LYS A 286 -12.89 1.28 15.54
CA LYS A 286 -13.99 0.57 14.89
C LYS A 286 -14.74 1.47 13.91
N ALA A 287 -15.14 0.91 12.77
CA ALA A 287 -16.11 1.55 11.89
C ALA A 287 -17.53 1.46 12.49
N LYS A 288 -18.32 2.54 12.41
CA LYS A 288 -19.72 2.52 12.85
C LYS A 288 -20.59 1.66 11.92
N ASN A 289 -20.48 1.90 10.62
CA ASN A 289 -21.29 1.24 9.58
C ASN A 289 -20.68 -0.09 9.09
N HIS A 290 -20.36 -0.97 10.02
CA HIS A 290 -19.68 -2.24 9.76
C HIS A 290 -20.52 -3.32 9.06
N LYS A 291 -21.85 -3.17 8.95
CA LYS A 291 -22.73 -4.20 8.33
C LYS A 291 -22.54 -4.34 6.81
N HIS A 292 -22.11 -3.28 6.15
CA HIS A 292 -21.92 -3.23 4.69
C HIS A 292 -20.44 -3.23 4.29
N ARG A 293 -19.54 -3.33 5.28
CA ARG A 293 -18.09 -3.23 5.09
C ARG A 293 -17.43 -4.56 5.33
N LYS A 294 -16.45 -4.88 4.49
CA LYS A 294 -15.58 -6.03 4.74
C LYS A 294 -14.54 -5.67 5.80
N PHE A 295 -14.01 -4.45 5.78
CA PHE A 295 -12.95 -4.01 6.68
C PHE A 295 -13.48 -3.01 7.71
N ALA A 296 -13.88 -3.54 8.86
CA ALA A 296 -14.54 -2.79 9.94
C ALA A 296 -13.64 -2.48 11.14
N LEU A 297 -12.45 -3.08 11.22
CA LEU A 297 -11.46 -2.82 12.27
C LEU A 297 -10.29 -2.05 11.68
N GLY A 298 -9.96 -0.89 12.25
CA GLY A 298 -8.80 -0.08 11.88
C GLY A 298 -7.67 -0.25 12.89
N HIS A 299 -6.44 -0.35 12.42
CA HIS A 299 -5.23 -0.36 13.24
C HIS A 299 -4.32 0.80 12.82
N LEU A 300 -4.07 1.71 13.75
CA LEU A 300 -3.22 2.88 13.61
C LEU A 300 -1.92 2.64 14.36
N GLU A 301 -0.81 2.63 13.64
CA GLU A 301 0.54 2.51 14.17
C GLU A 301 1.30 3.81 13.90
N ILE A 302 2.08 4.24 14.88
CA ILE A 302 2.92 5.43 14.77
C ILE A 302 4.38 5.00 14.89
N GLU A 303 5.14 5.09 13.81
CA GLU A 303 6.57 4.76 13.83
C GLU A 303 7.44 5.99 14.12
N ASN A 304 8.68 5.76 14.55
CA ASN A 304 9.61 6.79 15.04
C ASN A 304 9.96 7.89 14.00
N ASP A 305 9.76 7.64 12.71
CA ASP A 305 10.14 8.55 11.61
C ASP A 305 8.96 9.42 11.11
N ASN A 306 8.02 9.78 12.00
CA ASN A 306 6.78 10.49 11.66
C ASN A 306 5.89 9.74 10.64
N LEU A 307 6.07 8.43 10.54
CA LEU A 307 5.28 7.56 9.68
C LEU A 307 4.04 7.11 10.44
N VAL A 308 2.88 7.49 9.90
CA VAL A 308 1.58 7.00 10.33
C VAL A 308 1.17 5.88 9.40
N ARG A 309 0.99 4.68 9.96
CA ARG A 309 0.42 3.53 9.26
C ARG A 309 -1.00 3.30 9.74
N PHE A 310 -1.95 3.35 8.81
CA PHE A 310 -3.33 2.98 9.09
C PHE A 310 -3.77 1.81 8.20
N SER A 311 -4.10 0.69 8.83
CA SER A 311 -4.54 -0.52 8.15
C SER A 311 -5.97 -0.88 8.53
N SER A 312 -6.72 -1.47 7.60
CA SER A 312 -8.13 -1.85 7.79
C SER A 312 -8.32 -3.34 7.56
N TRP A 313 -8.87 -4.00 8.58
CA TRP A 313 -8.94 -5.46 8.71
C TRP A 313 -10.39 -5.92 8.84
N GLU A 314 -10.64 -7.18 8.53
CA GLU A 314 -11.92 -7.82 8.81
C GLU A 314 -12.11 -7.98 10.32
N ALA A 315 -13.34 -7.82 10.82
CA ALA A 315 -13.63 -7.95 12.25
C ALA A 315 -13.29 -9.34 12.82
N VAL A 316 -13.26 -10.37 11.96
CA VAL A 316 -12.89 -11.75 12.32
C VAL A 316 -11.39 -11.87 12.68
N GLY A 317 -10.56 -10.93 12.21
CA GLY A 317 -9.12 -10.94 12.46
C GLY A 317 -8.76 -10.76 13.94
N ASP A 318 -9.54 -9.96 14.67
CA ASP A 318 -9.41 -9.81 16.12
C ASP A 318 -10.77 -9.55 16.78
N ILE A 319 -11.51 -10.65 17.00
CA ILE A 319 -12.85 -10.63 17.59
C ILE A 319 -12.83 -10.04 19.02
N HIS A 320 -11.71 -10.17 19.74
CA HIS A 320 -11.60 -9.71 21.13
C HIS A 320 -11.53 -8.19 21.19
N VAL A 321 -10.63 -7.57 20.42
CA VAL A 321 -10.51 -6.11 20.34
C VAL A 321 -11.78 -5.48 19.77
N PHE A 322 -12.36 -6.08 18.72
CA PHE A 322 -13.61 -5.60 18.14
C PHE A 322 -14.76 -5.54 19.17
N ARG A 323 -14.91 -6.59 19.99
CA ARG A 323 -15.90 -6.63 21.08
C ARG A 323 -15.62 -5.61 22.17
N ILE A 324 -14.36 -5.29 22.46
CA ILE A 324 -14.02 -4.23 23.43
C ILE A 324 -14.48 -2.88 22.89
N LEU A 325 -14.23 -2.59 21.62
CA LEU A 325 -14.68 -1.35 20.96
C LEU A 325 -16.21 -1.22 20.97
N GLU A 326 -16.96 -2.31 20.76
CA GLU A 326 -18.43 -2.32 20.91
C GLU A 326 -18.89 -1.95 22.32
N LEU A 327 -18.24 -2.50 23.34
CA LEU A 327 -18.56 -2.19 24.73
C LEU A 327 -18.24 -0.73 25.07
N LEU A 328 -17.16 -0.17 24.52
CA LEU A 328 -16.78 1.23 24.72
C LEU A 328 -17.75 2.19 24.03
N GLU A 329 -18.21 1.87 22.81
CA GLU A 329 -19.27 2.62 22.14
C GLU A 329 -20.55 2.64 22.97
N ARG A 330 -21.04 1.46 23.39
CA ARG A 330 -22.25 1.38 24.20
C ARG A 330 -22.11 2.13 25.53
N LYS A 331 -20.93 2.07 26.15
CA LYS A 331 -20.62 2.82 27.37
C LYS A 331 -20.75 4.34 27.11
N LYS A 332 -20.17 4.85 26.03
CA LYS A 332 -20.22 6.28 25.67
C LYS A 332 -21.65 6.73 25.39
N GLU A 333 -22.41 5.94 24.63
CA GLU A 333 -23.84 6.20 24.35
C GLU A 333 -24.65 6.31 25.65
N LEU A 334 -24.45 5.38 26.59
CA LEU A 334 -25.13 5.41 27.89
C LEU A 334 -24.74 6.65 28.71
N GLU A 335 -23.46 7.02 28.72
CA GLU A 335 -22.98 8.23 29.43
C GLU A 335 -23.61 9.51 28.83
N GLU A 336 -23.74 9.59 27.51
CA GLU A 336 -24.42 10.70 26.82
C GLU A 336 -25.94 10.72 27.09
N GLU A 337 -26.60 9.57 27.02
CA GLU A 337 -28.03 9.42 27.32
C GLU A 337 -28.36 9.82 28.77
N ILE A 338 -27.55 9.38 29.74
CA ILE A 338 -27.67 9.74 31.16
C ILE A 338 -27.49 11.27 31.33
N SER A 339 -26.46 11.85 30.71
CA SER A 339 -26.22 13.30 30.79
C SER A 339 -27.38 14.13 30.22
N MET A 340 -28.03 13.65 29.14
CA MET A 340 -29.21 14.32 28.59
C MET A 340 -30.41 14.27 29.53
N ILE A 341 -30.65 13.14 30.20
CA ILE A 341 -31.74 13.00 31.19
C ILE A 341 -31.51 13.95 32.36
N GLU A 342 -30.28 14.03 32.88
CA GLU A 342 -29.94 14.92 33.99
C GLU A 342 -30.12 16.40 33.64
N LYS A 343 -29.77 16.81 32.42
CA LYS A 343 -29.98 18.18 31.94
C LYS A 343 -31.47 18.54 31.82
N ARG A 344 -32.32 17.60 31.35
CA ARG A 344 -33.77 17.81 31.25
C ARG A 344 -34.45 17.82 32.62
N GLY A 345 -33.99 16.96 33.53
CA GLY A 345 -34.54 16.86 34.88
C GLY A 345 -34.40 18.17 35.68
N ASN A 346 -33.39 18.97 35.35
CA ASN A 346 -33.16 20.29 35.94
C ASN A 346 -34.04 21.41 35.33
N GLN A 347 -34.88 21.11 34.32
CA GLN A 347 -35.66 22.11 33.55
C GLN A 347 -37.20 21.91 33.59
N VAL A 348 -37.76 20.82 34.14
CA VAL A 348 -39.21 20.49 34.03
C VAL A 348 -39.89 20.18 35.37
N ASP A 349 -41.13 20.68 35.54
CA ASP A 349 -42.02 20.46 36.71
C ASP A 349 -42.74 19.08 36.68
N ILE A 350 -42.12 18.13 37.39
CA ILE A 350 -42.63 17.05 38.29
C ILE A 350 -43.70 15.99 37.86
N SER A 351 -44.51 16.09 36.80
CA SER A 351 -45.51 15.01 36.56
C SER A 351 -45.08 13.83 35.67
N ASP A 352 -44.16 14.01 34.72
CA ASP A 352 -43.65 12.93 33.82
C ASP A 352 -42.35 12.24 34.33
N PHE A 353 -41.87 12.63 35.52
CA PHE A 353 -40.53 12.32 36.02
C PHE A 353 -40.33 10.84 36.46
N SER A 354 -41.42 10.12 36.77
CA SER A 354 -41.32 8.81 37.43
C SER A 354 -40.88 7.66 36.51
N GLU A 355 -41.27 7.72 35.23
CA GLU A 355 -40.91 6.70 34.24
C GLU A 355 -39.50 6.96 33.69
N GLU A 356 -39.15 8.23 33.50
CA GLU A 356 -37.80 8.66 33.08
C GLU A 356 -36.74 8.35 34.16
N MET A 357 -37.06 8.51 35.45
CA MET A 357 -36.21 8.06 36.58
C MET A 357 -35.96 6.55 36.56
N ARG A 358 -36.99 5.73 36.27
CA ARG A 358 -36.85 4.28 36.19
C ARG A 358 -35.95 3.87 35.03
N GLN A 359 -36.11 4.52 33.87
CA GLN A 359 -35.24 4.31 32.71
C GLN A 359 -33.80 4.72 33.01
N ASN A 360 -33.59 5.84 33.72
CA ASN A 360 -32.25 6.29 34.12
C ASN A 360 -31.55 5.27 35.02
N ASN A 361 -32.25 4.74 36.04
CA ASN A 361 -31.70 3.70 36.92
C ASN A 361 -31.30 2.43 36.16
N TYR A 362 -32.07 2.01 35.16
CA TYR A 362 -31.71 0.87 34.31
C TYR A 362 -30.41 1.15 33.52
N LYS A 363 -30.29 2.33 32.92
CA LYS A 363 -29.08 2.74 32.17
C LYS A 363 -27.84 2.80 33.06
N TYR A 364 -27.98 3.30 34.29
CA TYR A 364 -26.90 3.31 35.28
C TYR A 364 -26.44 1.89 35.66
N GLU A 365 -27.37 0.96 35.83
CA GLU A 365 -27.05 -0.44 36.13
C GLU A 365 -26.41 -1.16 34.92
N GLU A 366 -26.87 -0.89 33.70
CA GLU A 366 -26.22 -1.35 32.47
C GLU A 366 -24.78 -0.82 32.37
N LEU A 367 -24.58 0.49 32.58
CA LEU A 367 -23.28 1.14 32.57
C LEU A 367 -22.33 0.52 33.62
N ARG A 368 -22.85 0.20 34.82
CA ARG A 368 -22.09 -0.47 35.87
C ARG A 368 -21.64 -1.87 35.43
N ARG A 369 -22.53 -2.67 34.83
CA ARG A 369 -22.21 -4.00 34.32
C ARG A 369 -21.18 -3.95 33.18
N LEU A 370 -21.29 -2.97 32.28
CA LEU A 370 -20.32 -2.76 31.21
C LEU A 370 -18.94 -2.40 31.76
N LYS A 371 -18.87 -1.50 32.76
CA LYS A 371 -17.61 -1.15 33.43
C LYS A 371 -16.93 -2.37 34.07
N ILE A 372 -17.69 -3.26 34.71
CA ILE A 372 -17.17 -4.52 35.26
C ILE A 372 -16.69 -5.47 34.14
N SER A 373 -17.47 -5.62 33.07
CA SER A 373 -17.10 -6.47 31.93
C SER A 373 -15.81 -6.00 31.26
N LEU A 374 -15.67 -4.69 31.05
CA LEU A 374 -14.46 -4.07 30.51
C LEU A 374 -13.26 -4.34 31.42
N MET A 375 -13.39 -4.11 32.74
CA MET A 375 -12.31 -4.39 33.69
C MET A 375 -11.87 -5.86 33.67
N ASN A 376 -12.81 -6.81 33.62
CA ASN A 376 -12.48 -8.23 33.58
C ASN A 376 -11.75 -8.61 32.28
N LYS A 377 -12.16 -8.05 31.13
CA LYS A 377 -11.53 -8.31 29.83
C LYS A 377 -10.12 -7.70 29.72
N THR A 378 -9.86 -6.56 30.35
CA THR A 378 -8.51 -5.96 30.39
C THR A 378 -7.54 -6.67 31.35
N THR A 379 -8.04 -7.43 32.31
CA THR A 379 -7.19 -8.10 33.31
C THR A 379 -6.77 -9.51 32.88
N SER A 380 -7.48 -10.11 31.91
CA SER A 380 -7.30 -11.52 31.54
C SER A 380 -6.44 -11.77 30.31
N ASP A 381 -6.42 -10.90 29.29
CA ASP A 381 -5.86 -11.29 27.98
C ASP A 381 -4.84 -10.34 27.32
N PHE A 382 -4.78 -9.04 27.60
CA PHE A 382 -3.76 -8.16 27.05
C PHE A 382 -3.65 -6.94 27.96
N ILE A 383 -2.44 -6.46 28.26
CA ILE A 383 -2.24 -5.23 29.02
C ILE A 383 -2.69 -4.04 28.15
N LEU A 384 -3.99 -3.73 28.22
CA LEU A 384 -4.64 -2.59 27.59
C LEU A 384 -5.13 -1.69 28.73
N LYS A 385 -4.43 -0.59 29.01
CA LYS A 385 -5.01 0.49 29.83
C LYS A 385 -5.56 1.58 28.92
N PHE A 386 -6.77 2.01 29.25
CA PHE A 386 -7.49 3.07 28.57
C PHE A 386 -7.01 4.45 29.01
N LYS A 387 -6.65 5.32 28.07
CA LYS A 387 -6.76 6.77 28.27
C LYS A 387 -8.19 7.18 27.88
N ILE A 388 -9.00 7.52 28.87
CA ILE A 388 -10.24 8.29 28.65
C ILE A 388 -9.84 9.74 28.90
N LEU A 389 -9.73 10.54 27.84
CA LEU A 389 -9.68 11.99 27.98
C LEU A 389 -11.06 12.46 28.47
N ALA A 390 -11.19 12.56 29.78
CA ALA A 390 -12.32 13.16 30.43
C ALA A 390 -12.33 14.65 30.10
N ILE A 391 -13.33 15.11 29.36
CA ILE A 391 -13.73 16.52 29.35
C ILE A 391 -14.20 16.83 30.78
N GLN A 392 -13.38 17.54 31.54
CA GLN A 392 -13.78 18.13 32.82
C GLN A 392 -14.95 19.09 32.58
N MET A 393 -16.15 18.70 32.96
CA MET A 393 -17.21 19.65 33.28
C MET A 393 -17.17 19.95 34.78
N SER A 394 -16.41 20.98 35.14
CA SER A 394 -16.61 21.74 36.38
C SER A 394 -17.92 22.53 36.27
N CYS A 395 -18.95 22.17 37.03
CA CYS A 395 -19.99 23.07 37.54
C CYS A 395 -20.93 22.32 38.50
N LEU A 396 -20.52 22.19 39.77
CA LEU A 396 -21.43 22.12 40.92
C LEU A 396 -20.73 22.78 42.10
N GLY A 397 -20.91 24.09 42.22
CA GLY A 397 -20.57 24.85 43.40
C GLY A 397 -21.80 25.66 43.82
N ILE A 398 -22.62 25.08 44.70
CA ILE A 398 -23.51 25.85 45.59
C ILE A 398 -23.49 25.18 46.96
N GLY A 399 -23.05 25.94 47.97
CA GLY A 399 -23.73 26.02 49.26
C GLY A 399 -23.26 25.09 50.37
N GLY A 400 -22.28 25.56 51.14
CA GLY A 400 -22.03 25.24 52.54
C GLY A 400 -21.39 26.45 53.20
#